data_AF-A0AA47L861-F1
#
_entry.id   AF-A0AA47L861-F1
#
_cell.length_a   1.000
_cell.length_b   1.000
_cell.length_c   1.000
_cell.angle_alpha   90.00
_cell.angle_beta   90.00
_cell.angle_gamma   90.00
#
_symmetry.space_group_name_H-M   'P 1'
#
loop_
_entity.id
_entity.type
_entity.pdbx_description
1 polymer ?
#
loop_
_entity_poly.entity_id
_entity_poly.type
_entity_poly.pdbx_seq_one_letter_code
_entity_poly.pdbx_strand_id
1 'polypeptide(L)'
;MFESFHEGNFNKKYVTTYERNPKLRRQAIAIHGAICAACGFDYGKVYGSVGEGYIHIHHKVPVSQLGTSTLVDPEKDLVPLCANCHAMVHRKKDHTLSVEELTVLLGSNS
;
A
#
# COMPACT_ATOMS: atom_id res chain seq x y z
N MET A 1 -35.13 5.00 -0.62
CA MET A 1 -35.54 3.91 0.29
C MET A 1 -34.41 2.89 0.26
N PHE A 2 -33.93 2.45 1.41
CA PHE A 2 -32.86 1.44 1.47
C PHE A 2 -33.49 0.05 1.42
N GLU A 3 -32.88 -0.86 0.67
CA GLU A 3 -33.32 -2.26 0.55
C GLU A 3 -32.29 -3.20 1.17
N SER A 4 -32.78 -4.22 1.85
CA SER A 4 -31.96 -5.30 2.42
C SER A 4 -31.92 -6.48 1.45
N PHE A 5 -30.74 -7.07 1.27
CA PHE A 5 -30.51 -8.22 0.40
C PHE A 5 -29.85 -9.37 1.17
N HIS A 6 -30.08 -10.62 0.71
CA HIS A 6 -29.38 -11.79 1.24
C HIS A 6 -27.97 -11.90 0.63
N GLU A 7 -26.97 -12.10 1.48
CA GLU A 7 -25.58 -12.32 1.11
C GLU A 7 -25.01 -13.59 1.78
N GLY A 8 -23.77 -13.98 1.45
CA GLY A 8 -23.10 -15.11 2.11
C GLY A 8 -23.02 -16.40 1.29
N ASN A 9 -23.45 -16.39 0.02
CA ASN A 9 -23.26 -17.54 -0.87
C ASN A 9 -21.76 -17.89 -1.04
N PHE A 10 -21.44 -19.16 -0.85
CA PHE A 10 -20.07 -19.65 -0.93
C PHE A 10 -19.56 -19.65 -2.38
N ASN A 11 -18.39 -19.05 -2.61
CA ASN A 11 -17.71 -19.00 -3.89
C ASN A 11 -16.24 -19.38 -3.71
N LYS A 12 -15.71 -20.27 -4.56
CA LYS A 12 -14.27 -20.60 -4.57
C LYS A 12 -13.54 -19.73 -5.59
N LYS A 13 -12.39 -19.17 -5.21
CA LYS A 13 -11.47 -18.46 -6.11
C LYS A 13 -10.05 -18.98 -5.89
N TYR A 14 -9.33 -19.18 -6.99
CA TYR A 14 -7.90 -19.47 -6.98
C TYR A 14 -7.15 -18.16 -7.24
N VAL A 15 -6.10 -17.89 -6.47
CA VAL A 15 -5.27 -16.68 -6.60
C VAL A 15 -3.81 -17.08 -6.74
N THR A 16 -3.12 -16.45 -7.69
CA THR A 16 -1.66 -16.56 -7.82
C THR A 16 -1.01 -15.58 -6.85
N THR A 17 -0.07 -16.06 -6.04
CA THR A 17 0.72 -15.24 -5.13
C THR A 17 2.18 -15.21 -5.61
N TYR A 18 2.85 -14.09 -5.34
CA TYR A 18 4.27 -13.91 -5.60
C TYR A 18 5.01 -13.82 -4.27
N GLU A 19 6.18 -14.43 -4.18
CA GLU A 19 7.04 -14.35 -3.00
C GLU A 19 7.40 -12.88 -2.70
N ARG A 20 7.42 -12.52 -1.42
CA ARG A 20 7.92 -11.23 -0.95
C ARG A 20 8.95 -11.46 0.13
N ASN A 21 10.14 -10.91 -0.05
CA ASN A 21 11.20 -11.03 0.96
C ASN A 21 10.93 -10.08 2.13
N PRO A 22 10.65 -10.58 3.36
CA PRO A 22 10.35 -9.73 4.51
C PRO A 22 11.53 -8.83 4.93
N LYS A 23 12.76 -9.14 4.49
CA LYS A 23 13.93 -8.28 4.73
C LYS A 23 13.78 -6.92 4.03
N LEU A 24 13.26 -6.89 2.80
CA LEU A 24 13.05 -5.66 2.04
C LEU A 24 12.10 -4.71 2.77
N ARG A 25 11.01 -5.24 3.34
CA ARG A 25 10.08 -4.45 4.16
C ARG A 25 10.79 -3.82 5.36
N ARG A 26 11.58 -4.60 6.10
CA ARG A 26 12.30 -4.09 7.28
C ARG A 26 13.32 -3.01 6.89
N GLN A 27 14.05 -3.22 5.79
CA GLN A 27 15.00 -2.24 5.27
C GLN A 27 14.29 -0.96 4.83
N ALA A 28 13.19 -1.05 4.09
CA ALA A 28 12.41 0.11 3.67
C ALA A 28 11.88 0.92 4.87
N ILE A 29 11.37 0.26 5.91
CA ILE A 29 10.94 0.96 7.14
C ILE A 29 12.12 1.61 7.85
N ALA A 30 13.28 0.95 7.90
CA ALA A 30 14.48 1.52 8.52
C ALA A 30 15.03 2.74 7.75
N ILE A 31 14.90 2.75 6.42
CA ILE A 31 15.38 3.84 5.54
C ILE A 31 14.40 5.01 5.54
N HIS A 32 13.10 4.73 5.34
CA HIS A 32 12.09 5.75 5.07
C HIS A 32 11.24 6.12 6.29
N GLY A 33 11.29 5.32 7.36
CA GLY A 33 10.40 5.43 8.51
C GLY A 33 9.01 4.82 8.27
N ALA A 34 8.12 5.02 9.26
CA ALA A 34 6.75 4.49 9.27
C ALA A 34 5.68 5.58 9.09
N ILE A 35 6.01 6.65 8.37
CA ILE A 35 5.11 7.77 8.06
C ILE A 35 4.68 7.66 6.60
N CYS A 36 3.39 7.88 6.31
CA CYS A 36 2.87 7.82 4.95
C CYS A 36 3.52 8.90 4.06
N ALA A 37 4.17 8.48 2.97
CA ALA A 37 4.81 9.39 2.04
C ALA A 37 3.81 10.29 1.27
N ALA A 38 2.55 9.87 1.14
CA ALA A 38 1.53 10.63 0.41
C ALA A 38 0.79 11.66 1.28
N CYS A 39 0.41 11.30 2.51
CA CYS A 39 -0.45 12.13 3.36
C CYS A 39 0.13 12.49 4.73
N GLY A 40 1.36 12.03 5.04
CA GLY A 40 2.00 12.29 6.32
C GLY A 40 1.36 11.58 7.53
N PHE A 41 0.40 10.68 7.31
CA PHE A 41 -0.23 9.93 8.40
C PHE A 41 0.77 9.03 9.11
N ASP A 42 0.77 9.10 10.43
CA ASP A 42 1.64 8.34 11.33
C ASP A 42 0.76 7.57 12.33
N TYR A 43 0.82 6.25 12.27
CA TYR A 43 0.04 5.37 13.15
C TYR A 43 0.52 5.42 14.59
N GLY A 44 1.82 5.55 14.85
CA GLY A 44 2.36 5.69 16.21
C GLY A 44 1.87 6.99 16.85
N LYS A 45 1.86 8.09 16.09
CA LYS A 45 1.33 9.38 16.55
C LYS A 45 -0.18 9.34 16.86
N VAL A 46 -0.97 8.64 16.06
CA VAL A 46 -2.45 8.64 16.18
C VAL A 46 -2.96 7.55 17.13
N TYR A 47 -2.36 6.36 17.11
CA TYR A 47 -2.84 5.19 17.85
C TYR A 47 -1.90 4.77 19.00
N GLY A 48 -0.80 5.48 19.22
CA GLY A 48 0.19 5.15 20.25
C GLY A 48 0.88 3.82 19.98
N SER A 49 1.19 3.08 21.04
CA SER A 49 1.97 1.84 20.97
C SER A 49 1.38 0.76 20.06
N VAL A 50 0.05 0.74 19.87
CA VAL A 50 -0.62 -0.21 18.97
C VAL A 50 -0.32 0.09 17.49
N GLY A 51 -0.04 1.35 17.16
CA GLY A 51 0.28 1.79 15.81
C GLY A 51 1.79 1.94 15.53
N GLU A 52 2.64 1.76 16.54
CA GLU A 52 4.08 1.99 16.42
C GLU A 52 4.70 1.13 15.32
N GLY A 53 5.41 1.77 14.38
CA GLY A 53 6.00 1.09 13.22
C GLY A 53 5.01 0.48 12.22
N TYR A 54 3.70 0.65 12.41
CA TYR A 54 2.69 0.12 11.50
C TYR A 54 2.58 0.99 10.23
N ILE A 55 2.92 0.39 9.09
CA ILE A 55 2.81 1.03 7.77
C ILE A 55 2.76 -0.02 6.66
N HIS A 56 2.18 0.27 5.51
CA HIS A 56 2.29 -0.58 4.32
C HIS A 56 3.50 -0.17 3.49
N ILE A 57 4.24 -1.15 2.97
CA ILE A 57 5.33 -0.89 2.01
C ILE A 57 4.82 -1.21 0.61
N HIS A 58 4.79 -0.18 -0.23
CA HIS A 58 4.34 -0.22 -1.61
C HIS A 58 5.55 -0.31 -2.56
N HIS A 59 5.44 -1.09 -3.63
CA HIS A 59 6.43 -1.07 -4.71
C HIS A 59 6.02 0.00 -5.72
N LYS A 60 6.88 0.98 -5.99
CA LYS A 60 6.60 2.06 -6.97
C LYS A 60 6.32 1.51 -8.36
N VAL A 61 6.98 0.41 -8.73
CA VAL A 61 6.65 -0.41 -9.91
C VAL A 61 6.05 -1.73 -9.43
N PRO A 62 4.78 -2.05 -9.78
CA PRO A 62 4.14 -3.28 -9.32
C PRO A 62 4.89 -4.55 -9.73
N VAL A 63 5.10 -5.47 -8.78
CA VAL A 63 5.79 -6.75 -9.04
C VAL A 63 5.13 -7.57 -10.16
N SER A 64 3.82 -7.47 -10.33
CA SER A 64 3.09 -8.13 -11.42
C SER A 64 3.48 -7.65 -12.81
N GLN A 65 4.07 -6.44 -12.93
CA GLN A 65 4.55 -5.88 -14.19
C GLN A 65 6.02 -6.24 -14.46
N LEU A 66 6.76 -6.76 -13.46
CA LEU A 66 8.19 -7.04 -13.59
C LEU A 66 8.49 -8.32 -14.39
N GLY A 67 7.49 -9.20 -14.62
CA GLY A 67 7.56 -10.36 -15.51
C GLY A 67 8.47 -11.51 -15.04
N THR A 68 9.53 -11.22 -14.28
CA THR A 68 10.52 -12.16 -13.73
C THR A 68 10.99 -11.69 -12.35
N SER A 69 11.71 -12.56 -11.63
CA SER A 69 12.40 -12.19 -10.38
C SER A 69 13.35 -11.03 -10.64
N THR A 70 13.07 -9.88 -10.02
CA THR A 70 13.82 -8.64 -10.23
C THR A 70 14.46 -8.20 -8.92
N LEU A 71 15.67 -7.64 -9.01
CA LEU A 71 16.33 -7.00 -7.87
C LEU A 71 15.51 -5.80 -7.43
N VAL A 72 15.11 -5.76 -6.16
CA VAL A 72 14.37 -4.64 -5.55
C VAL A 72 15.31 -3.88 -4.63
N ASP A 73 15.50 -2.60 -4.89
CA ASP A 73 16.22 -1.66 -4.03
C ASP A 73 15.24 -1.07 -3.00
N PRO A 74 15.41 -1.34 -1.69
CA PRO A 74 14.49 -0.87 -0.67
C PRO A 74 14.46 0.66 -0.51
N GLU A 75 15.50 1.38 -0.95
CA GLU A 75 15.54 2.83 -0.93
C GLU A 75 14.78 3.41 -2.12
N LYS A 76 14.99 2.86 -3.32
CA LYS A 76 14.47 3.44 -4.57
C LYS A 76 13.10 2.94 -4.96
N ASP A 77 12.85 1.65 -4.77
CA ASP A 77 11.69 0.98 -5.34
C ASP A 77 10.52 0.84 -4.36
N LEU A 78 10.79 1.05 -3.06
CA LEU A 78 9.83 0.88 -2.00
C LEU A 78 9.47 2.22 -1.34
N VAL A 79 8.21 2.36 -0.95
CA VAL A 79 7.71 3.59 -0.31
C VAL A 79 6.67 3.27 0.78
N PRO A 80 6.73 3.93 1.95
CA PRO A 80 5.73 3.77 3.00
C PRO A 80 4.41 4.49 2.66
N LEU A 81 3.28 3.78 2.78
CA LEU A 81 1.92 4.33 2.66
C LEU A 81 1.03 3.83 3.80
N CYS A 82 0.10 4.67 4.28
CA CYS A 82 -0.94 4.23 5.21
C CYS A 82 -1.96 3.30 4.50
N ALA A 83 -2.79 2.60 5.27
CA ALA A 83 -3.77 1.66 4.72
C ALA A 83 -4.71 2.32 3.70
N ASN A 84 -5.15 3.55 3.98
CA ASN A 84 -6.06 4.30 3.09
C ASN A 84 -5.35 4.69 1.79
N CYS A 85 -4.15 5.27 1.87
CA CYS A 85 -3.37 5.64 0.69
C CYS A 85 -2.98 4.41 -0.14
N HIS A 86 -2.57 3.32 0.53
CA HIS A 86 -2.23 2.07 -0.13
C HIS A 86 -3.45 1.43 -0.83
N ALA A 87 -4.65 1.55 -0.27
CA ALA A 87 -5.88 1.13 -0.93
C ALA A 87 -6.18 2.01 -2.16
N MET A 88 -5.98 3.33 -2.05
CA MET A 88 -6.26 4.28 -3.13
C MET A 88 -5.33 4.13 -4.33
N VAL A 89 -4.03 3.90 -4.11
CA VAL A 89 -3.09 3.65 -5.23
C VAL A 89 -3.48 2.43 -6.06
N HIS A 90 -4.12 1.42 -5.44
CA HIS A 90 -4.55 0.18 -6.09
C HIS A 90 -6.05 0.13 -6.40
N ARG A 91 -6.77 1.26 -6.28
CA ARG A 91 -8.25 1.26 -6.37
C ARG A 91 -8.74 0.87 -7.76
N LYS A 92 -8.02 1.25 -8.82
CA LYS A 92 -8.29 0.84 -10.20
C LYS A 92 -7.46 -0.39 -10.54
N LYS A 93 -8.10 -1.43 -11.09
CA LYS A 93 -7.44 -2.72 -11.36
C LYS A 93 -6.40 -2.63 -12.48
N ASP A 94 -6.62 -1.74 -13.42
CA ASP A 94 -5.83 -1.51 -14.63
C ASP A 94 -4.81 -0.39 -14.48
N HIS A 95 -4.82 0.34 -13.36
CA HIS A 95 -3.97 1.49 -13.15
C HIS A 95 -3.60 1.65 -11.68
N THR A 96 -2.30 1.51 -11.39
CA THR A 96 -1.73 1.86 -10.09
C THR A 96 -1.25 3.31 -10.13
N LEU A 97 -1.78 4.15 -9.25
CA LEU A 97 -1.34 5.54 -9.14
C LEU A 97 0.08 5.63 -8.60
N SER A 98 0.85 6.60 -9.09
CA SER A 98 2.09 7.00 -8.44
C SER A 98 1.81 7.73 -7.12
N VAL A 99 2.83 7.83 -6.27
CA VAL A 99 2.71 8.58 -5.00
C VAL A 99 2.50 10.07 -5.27
N GLU A 100 3.11 10.60 -6.33
CA GLU A 100 2.97 11.98 -6.78
C GLU A 100 1.53 12.26 -7.22
N GLU A 101 0.95 11.39 -8.05
CA GLU A 101 -0.46 11.48 -8.46
C GLU A 101 -1.40 11.45 -7.26
N LEU A 102 -1.17 10.53 -6.31
CA LEU A 102 -1.97 10.45 -5.09
C LEU A 102 -1.85 11.72 -4.23
N THR A 103 -0.64 12.29 -4.13
CA THR A 103 -0.40 13.51 -3.35
C THR A 103 -1.15 14.70 -3.96
N VAL A 104 -1.16 14.83 -5.29
CA VAL A 104 -1.95 15.86 -5.99
C VAL A 104 -3.45 15.72 -5.70
N LEU A 105 -3.98 14.50 -5.72
CA LEU A 105 -5.39 14.24 -5.41
C LEU A 105 -5.76 14.60 -3.97
N LEU A 106 -4.84 14.39 -3.01
CA LEU A 106 -5.04 14.75 -1.61
C LEU A 106 -4.97 16.27 -1.38
N GLY A 107 -4.02 16.96 -2.04
CA GLY A 107 -3.86 18.41 -1.94
C GLY A 107 -4.94 19.21 -2.65
N SER A 108 -5.63 18.62 -3.63
CA SER A 108 -6.75 19.26 -4.35
C SER A 108 -8.02 19.45 -3.50
N ASN A 109 -8.03 18.96 -2.26
CA ASN A 109 -9.15 19.06 -1.31
C ASN A 109 -8.84 19.98 -0.11
N SER A 110 -7.81 20.82 -0.18
CA SER A 110 -7.43 21.78 0.88
C SER A 110 -7.90 23.20 0.58
#